data_AF-A0A2V4CEL8-F1
#
_entry.id   AF-A0A2V4CEL8-F1
#
_cell.length_a   1.000
_cell.length_b   1.000
_cell.length_c   1.000
_cell.angle_alpha   90.00
_cell.angle_beta   90.00
_cell.angle_gamma   90.00
#
_symmetry.space_group_name_H-M   'P 1'
#
loop_
_entity.id
_entity.type
_entity.pdbx_description
1 polymer ?
#
loop_
_entity_poly.entity_id
_entity_poly.type
_entity_poly.pdbx_seq_one_letter_code
_entity_poly.pdbx_strand_id
1 'polypeptide(L)' 'MNVEIIPVKDHEEYTVNGHLVFKDHAGNWTCKHELSDKELRAFRRYEKLVINNTLFKKHTKATYKG' A
#
# COMPACT_ATOMS: atom_id res chain seq x y z
N MET A 1 6.25 15.46 4.20
CA MET A 1 6.20 14.24 5.05
C MET A 1 6.34 13.06 4.12
N ASN A 2 7.23 12.13 4.43
CA ASN A 2 7.45 10.96 3.57
C ASN A 2 6.47 9.85 3.97
N VAL A 3 5.97 9.12 2.98
CA VAL A 3 5.14 7.93 3.18
C VAL A 3 5.95 6.71 2.77
N GLU A 4 6.19 5.81 3.70
CA GLU A 4 6.84 4.52 3.45
C GLU A 4 5.78 3.43 3.29
N ILE A 5 5.90 2.63 2.24
CA ILE A 5 5.02 1.49 1.96
C ILE A 5 5.88 0.25 1.90
N ILE A 6 5.58 -0.72 2.75
CA ILE A 6 6.34 -1.98 2.84
C ILE A 6 5.37 -3.14 2.60
N PRO A 7 5.65 -4.03 1.64
CA PRO A 7 4.87 -5.24 1.47
C PRO A 7 5.11 -6.19 2.65
N VAL A 8 4.02 -6.64 3.27
CA VAL A 8 4.03 -7.66 4.31
C VAL A 8 3.73 -9.02 3.68
N LYS A 9 2.65 -9.06 2.90
CA LYS A 9 2.22 -10.21 2.12
C LYS A 9 1.83 -9.73 0.73
N ASP A 10 2.56 -10.19 -0.29
CA ASP A 10 2.33 -9.76 -1.67
C ASP A 10 0.87 -9.95 -2.07
N HIS A 11 0.30 -8.93 -2.71
CA HIS A 11 -1.11 -8.83 -3.14
C HIS A 11 -2.18 -8.88 -2.04
N GLU A 12 -1.80 -8.96 -0.76
CA GLU A 12 -2.76 -9.13 0.35
C GLU A 12 -2.58 -8.10 1.49
N GLU A 13 -1.35 -7.76 1.86
CA GLU A 13 -1.07 -6.94 3.05
C GLU A 13 0.16 -6.04 2.86
N TYR A 14 0.03 -4.77 3.26
CA TYR A 14 1.08 -3.75 3.20
C TYR A 14 1.02 -2.88 4.45
N THR A 15 2.17 -2.39 4.90
CA THR A 15 2.20 -1.32 5.91
C THR A 15 2.46 0.02 5.24
N VAL A 16 1.63 1.02 5.52
CA VAL A 16 1.80 2.41 5.10
C VAL A 16 2.18 3.22 6.33
N ASN A 17 3.41 3.71 6.42
CA ASN A 17 3.97 4.36 7.62
C ASN A 17 3.76 3.56 8.92
N GLY A 18 3.79 2.22 8.82
CA GLY A 18 3.52 1.32 9.95
C GLY A 18 2.04 0.98 10.18
N HIS A 19 1.11 1.59 9.43
CA HIS A 19 -0.31 1.28 9.50
C HIS A 19 -0.62 0.12 8.57
N LEU A 20 -1.21 -0.96 9.10
CA LEU A 20 -1.52 -2.16 8.31
C LEU A 20 -2.74 -1.93 7.40
N VAL A 21 -2.51 -2.01 6.09
CA VAL A 21 -3.50 -2.01 5.03
C VAL A 21 -3.59 -3.43 4.47
N PHE A 22 -4.78 -4.01 4.50
CA PHE A 22 -5.02 -5.38 4.08
C PHE A 22 -6.26 -5.46 3.19
N LYS A 23 -6.33 -6.52 2.38
CA LYS A 23 -7.49 -6.77 1.53
C LYS A 23 -8.57 -7.51 2.32
N ASP A 24 -9.78 -6.98 2.31
CA ASP A 24 -10.93 -7.63 2.94
C ASP A 24 -11.46 -8.81 2.09
N HIS A 25 -12.44 -9.55 2.63
CA HIS A 25 -13.08 -10.66 1.93
C HIS A 25 -13.81 -10.25 0.64
N ALA A 26 -14.18 -8.97 0.50
CA ALA A 26 -14.81 -8.42 -0.70
C ALA A 26 -13.78 -7.91 -1.73
N GLY A 27 -12.49 -8.01 -1.43
CA GLY A 27 -11.41 -7.57 -2.30
C GLY A 27 -11.07 -6.08 -2.20
N ASN A 28 -11.60 -5.37 -1.21
CA ASN A 28 -11.30 -3.95 -0.99
C ASN A 28 -10.10 -3.77 -0.05
N TRP A 29 -9.31 -2.73 -0.30
CA TRP A 29 -8.26 -2.33 0.64
C TRP A 29 -8.87 -1.63 1.85
N THR A 30 -8.58 -2.14 3.03
CA THR A 30 -9.02 -1.59 4.31
C THR A 30 -7.84 -1.41 5.26
N CYS A 31 -7.97 -0.48 6.19
CA CYS A 31 -6.98 -0.22 7.22
C CYS A 31 -7.71 -0.06 8.57
N LYS A 32 -7.14 -0.61 9.64
CA LYS A 32 -7.69 -0.41 10.99
C LYS A 32 -7.49 1.01 11.51
N HIS A 33 -6.53 1.73 10.94
CA HIS A 33 -6.21 3.10 11.30
C HIS A 33 -6.67 4.05 10.19
N GLU A 34 -7.05 5.25 10.58
CA GLU A 34 -7.33 6.31 9.61
C GLU A 34 -6.01 6.72 8.95
N LEU A 35 -5.96 6.58 7.62
CA LEU A 35 -4.84 7.05 6.81
C LEU A 35 -5.07 8.51 6.45
N SER A 36 -4.03 9.32 6.53
CA SER A 36 -4.07 10.69 6.02
C SER A 36 -4.25 10.72 4.49
N ASP A 37 -4.70 11.86 3.97
CA ASP A 37 -4.83 12.06 2.51
C ASP A 37 -3.54 11.76 1.74
N LYS A 38 -2.38 12.06 2.35
CA LYS A 38 -1.06 11.80 1.74
C LYS A 38 -0.77 10.32 1.65
N GLU A 39 -1.09 9.57 2.71
CA GLU A 39 -0.93 8.11 2.77
C GLU A 39 -1.86 7.41 1.79
N LEU A 40 -3.12 7.85 1.72
CA LEU A 40 -4.09 7.35 0.75
C LEU A 40 -3.62 7.57 -0.70
N ARG A 41 -3.13 8.78 -1.02
CA ARG A 41 -2.60 9.07 -2.36
C ARG A 41 -1.35 8.25 -2.68
N ALA A 42 -0.45 8.11 -1.71
CA ALA A 42 0.76 7.29 -1.87
C ALA A 42 0.40 5.81 -2.10
N PHE A 43 -0.52 5.26 -1.30
CA PHE A 43 -0.97 3.89 -1.41
C PHE A 43 -1.69 3.63 -2.74
N ARG A 44 -2.61 4.49 -3.17
CA ARG A 44 -3.25 4.36 -4.50
C ARG A 44 -2.25 4.40 -5.66
N ARG A 45 -1.21 5.22 -5.53
CA ARG A 45 -0.14 5.27 -6.54
C ARG A 45 0.68 3.99 -6.55
N TYR A 46 0.99 3.46 -5.38
CA TYR A 46 1.68 2.19 -5.22
C TYR A 46 0.85 1.02 -5.75
N GLU A 47 -0.44 1.00 -5.42
CA GLU A 47 -1.39 0.00 -5.93
C GLU A 47 -1.38 -0.03 -7.47
N LYS A 48 -1.52 1.12 -8.12
CA LYS A 48 -1.53 1.21 -9.58
C LYS A 48 -0.22 0.78 -10.23
N LEU A 49 0.92 1.15 -9.63
CA LEU A 49 2.25 0.96 -10.25
C LEU A 49 2.89 -0.38 -9.94
N VAL A 50 2.61 -0.92 -8.75
CA VAL A 50 3.26 -2.11 -8.20
C VAL A 50 2.24 -3.25 -8.08
N ILE A 51 1.17 -3.07 -7.31
CA ILE A 51 0.22 -4.16 -6.98
C ILE A 51 -0.54 -4.66 -8.22
N ASN A 52 -1.05 -3.75 -9.03
CA ASN A 52 -1.85 -4.07 -10.22
C ASN A 52 -0.98 -4.31 -11.47
N ASN A 53 0.34 -4.20 -11.33
CA ASN A 53 1.26 -4.33 -12.44
C ASN A 53 1.81 -5.76 -12.49
N THR A 54 1.35 -6.52 -13.48
CA THR A 54 1.68 -7.94 -13.68
C THR A 54 3.16 -8.20 -13.98
N LEU A 55 3.94 -7.15 -14.26
CA LEU A 55 5.40 -7.27 -14.44
C LEU A 55 6.14 -7.44 -13.11
N PHE A 56 5.56 -6.99 -11.99
CA PHE A 56 6.17 -7.13 -10.67
C PHE A 56 5.77 -8.48 -10.06
N LYS A 57 6.69 -9.44 -10.07
CA LYS A 57 6.51 -10.76 -9.42
C LYS A 57 6.69 -10.73 -7.90
N LYS A 58 7.35 -9.70 -7.39
CA LYS A 58 7.56 -9.43 -5.96
C LYS A 58 7.41 -7.94 -5.76
N HIS A 59 6.65 -7.56 -4.75
CA HIS A 59 6.54 -6.15 -4.42
C HIS A 59 7.74 -5.73 -3.58
N THR A 60 8.19 -4.50 -3.80
CA THR A 60 9.31 -3.92 -3.06
C THR A 60 8.85 -2.73 -2.25
N LYS A 61 9.57 -2.42 -1.18
CA LYS A 61 9.30 -1.21 -0.39
C LYS A 61 9.41 0.03 -1.27
N ALA A 62 8.55 1.00 -1.03
CA ALA A 62 8.55 2.28 -1.74
C ALA A 62 8.45 3.45 -0.75
N THR A 63 9.10 4.55 -1.09
CA THR A 63 9.00 5.80 -0.33
C THR A 63 8.47 6.90 -1.24
N TYR A 64 7.37 7.51 -0.85
CA TYR A 64 6.76 8.63 -1.54
C TYR A 64 7.04 9.93 -0.80
N LYS A 65 7.58 10.92 -1.51
CA LYS A 65 7.69 12.29 -1.00
C LYS A 65 6.34 12.99 -1.21
N GLY A 66 5.72 13.46 -0.13
CA GLY A 66 4.44 14.17 -0.16
C GLY A 66 4.53 15.63 0.25
#